data_AF-A0A935LQK9-F1
#
_entry.id   AF-A0A935LQK9-F1
#
_cell.length_a   1.000
_cell.length_b   1.000
_cell.length_c   1.000
_cell.angle_alpha   90.00
_cell.angle_beta   90.00
_cell.angle_gamma   90.00
#
_symmetry.space_group_name_H-M   'P 1'
#
loop_
_entity.id
_entity.type
_entity.pdbx_description
1 polymer ?
#
loop_
_entity_poly.entity_id
_entity_poly.type
_entity_poly.pdbx_seq_one_letter_code
_entity_poly.pdbx_strand_id
1 'polypeptide(L)' 'MTNLELVLNMLAEATTTEISKENNPKTFEDNKRIAKKGGEIAGDTRKKIEQQTGRSIVSPQNAKILKEYKKNKKLK' A
#
# COMPACT_ATOMS: atom_id res chain seq x y z
N MET A 1 -5.90 -7.08 6.31
CA MET A 1 -4.73 -7.07 5.40
C MET A 1 -4.48 -8.48 4.90
N THR A 2 -4.63 -8.66 3.59
CA THR A 2 -4.43 -9.89 2.83
C THR A 2 -2.99 -9.96 2.31
N ASN A 3 -2.59 -11.13 1.82
CA ASN A 3 -1.26 -11.31 1.23
C ASN A 3 -1.03 -10.41 0.01
N LEU A 4 -2.05 -10.23 -0.82
CA LEU A 4 -1.93 -9.41 -2.03
C LEU A 4 -1.85 -7.91 -1.69
N GLU A 5 -2.57 -7.44 -0.66
CA GLU A 5 -2.39 -6.09 -0.12
C GLU A 5 -0.98 -5.88 0.42
N LEU A 6 -0.42 -6.87 1.12
CA LEU A 6 0.93 -6.79 1.65
C LEU A 6 1.98 -6.70 0.53
N VAL A 7 1.85 -7.52 -0.52
CA VAL A 7 2.73 -7.47 -1.70
C VAL A 7 2.62 -6.14 -2.43
N LEU A 8 1.42 -5.58 -2.57
CA LEU A 8 1.24 -4.25 -3.16
C LEU A 8 1.91 -3.14 -2.34
N ASN A 9 1.86 -3.24 -1.00
CA ASN A 9 2.60 -2.30 -0.14
C ASN A 9 4.11 -2.44 -0.33
N MET A 10 4.64 -3.67 -0.39
CA MET A 10 6.06 -3.91 -0.66
C MET A 10 6.46 -3.38 -2.04
N LEU A 11 5.59 -3.52 -3.06
CA LEU A 11 5.83 -2.93 -4.38
C LEU A 11 5.92 -1.41 -4.31
N ALA A 12 5.01 -0.74 -3.59
CA ALA A 12 5.05 0.71 -3.40
C ALA A 12 6.34 1.16 -2.73
N GLU A 13 6.78 0.46 -1.68
CA GLU A 13 8.00 0.75 -0.93
C GLU A 13 9.25 0.54 -1.78
N ALA A 14 9.36 -0.63 -2.42
CA ALA A 14 10.49 -0.96 -3.28
C ALA A 14 10.62 0.01 -4.45
N THR A 15 9.52 0.30 -5.16
CA THR A 15 9.54 1.23 -6.30
C THR A 15 9.89 2.65 -5.86
N THR A 16 9.30 3.16 -4.77
CA THR A 16 9.67 4.49 -4.22
C THR A 16 11.15 4.54 -3.87
N THR A 17 11.67 3.48 -3.24
CA THR A 17 13.07 3.38 -2.81
C THR A 17 14.02 3.38 -4.00
N GLU A 18 13.77 2.54 -5.01
CA GLU A 18 14.62 2.48 -6.21
C GLU A 18 14.59 3.79 -7.00
N ILE A 19 13.42 4.41 -7.15
CA ILE A 19 13.31 5.74 -7.79
C ILE A 19 14.08 6.79 -6.97
N SER A 20 13.99 6.74 -5.63
CA SER A 20 14.71 7.66 -4.75
C SER A 20 16.23 7.52 -4.89
N LYS A 21 16.75 6.29 -4.92
CA LYS A 21 18.17 6.03 -5.15
C LYS A 21 18.66 6.61 -6.48
N GLU A 22 17.89 6.40 -7.55
CA GLU A 22 18.24 6.88 -8.89
C GLU A 22 18.19 8.41 -9.01
N ASN A 23 17.19 9.05 -8.39
CA ASN A 23 16.97 10.49 -8.54
C ASN A 23 17.71 11.35 -7.50
N ASN A 24 18.22 10.74 -6.42
CA ASN A 24 18.95 11.39 -5.32
C ASN A 24 18.31 12.72 -4.87
N PRO A 25 17.02 12.70 -4.46
CA PRO A 25 16.24 13.91 -4.17
C PRO A 25 16.89 14.74 -3.06
N LYS A 26 16.88 16.07 -3.21
CA LYS A 26 17.48 16.98 -2.21
C LYS A 26 16.45 17.75 -1.41
N THR A 27 15.28 17.98 -2.00
CA THR A 27 14.22 18.77 -1.38
C THR A 27 13.06 17.90 -0.92
N PHE A 28 12.23 18.45 -0.04
CA PHE A 28 10.97 17.82 0.35
C PHE A 28 10.05 17.63 -0.86
N GLU A 29 9.98 18.60 -1.78
CA GLU A 29 9.14 18.49 -2.97
C GLU A 29 9.62 17.42 -3.94
N ASP A 30 10.93 17.17 -4.05
CA ASP A 30 11.46 16.03 -4.81
C ASP A 30 11.00 14.70 -4.20
N ASN A 31 11.18 14.54 -2.89
CA ASN A 31 10.76 13.34 -2.17
C ASN A 31 9.25 13.11 -2.28
N LYS A 32 8.45 14.16 -2.20
CA LYS A 32 6.99 14.11 -2.38
C LYS A 32 6.61 13.65 -3.79
N ARG A 33 7.31 14.14 -4.83
CA ARG A 33 7.11 13.66 -6.21
C ARG A 33 7.47 12.18 -6.36
N ILE A 34 8.55 11.73 -5.74
CA ILE A 34 9.00 10.33 -5.80
C ILE A 34 8.02 9.41 -5.08
N ALA A 35 7.56 9.79 -3.89
CA ALA A 35 6.51 9.06 -3.16
C ALA A 35 5.23 8.94 -3.99
N LYS A 36 4.83 10.00 -4.70
CA LYS A 36 3.69 9.96 -5.61
C LYS A 36 3.91 8.96 -6.75
N LYS A 37 5.10 8.94 -7.36
CA LYS A 37 5.44 7.99 -8.44
C LYS A 37 5.38 6.53 -7.98
N GLY A 38 5.99 6.20 -6.84
CA GLY A 38 5.93 4.83 -6.32
C GLY A 38 4.50 4.40 -5.94
N GLY A 39 3.74 5.32 -5.35
CA GLY A 39 2.31 5.11 -5.07
C GLY A 39 1.46 4.93 -6.34
N GLU A 40 1.75 5.65 -7.41
CA GLU A 40 1.08 5.54 -8.71
C GLU A 40 1.32 4.16 -9.34
N ILE A 41 2.57 3.68 -9.35
CA ILE A 41 2.94 2.34 -9.86
C ILE A 41 2.18 1.24 -9.10
N ALA A 42 2.17 1.28 -7.77
CA ALA A 42 1.44 0.33 -6.96
C ALA A 42 -0.08 0.45 -7.18
N GLY A 43 -0.60 1.67 -7.30
CA GLY A 43 -2.00 1.95 -7.56
C GLY A 43 -2.49 1.41 -8.90
N ASP A 44 -1.69 1.54 -9.94
CA ASP A 44 -2.01 1.02 -11.27
C ASP A 44 -1.92 -0.49 -11.33
N THR A 45 -0.92 -1.07 -10.66
CA THR A 45 -0.80 -2.52 -10.49
C THR A 45 -2.03 -3.10 -9.79
N ARG A 46 -2.47 -2.45 -8.69
CA ARG A 46 -3.71 -2.81 -8.00
C ARG A 46 -4.91 -2.78 -8.95
N LYS A 47 -5.14 -1.67 -9.65
CA LYS A 47 -6.28 -1.52 -10.59
C LYS A 47 -6.26 -2.62 -11.64
N LYS A 48 -5.09 -2.94 -12.21
CA LYS A 48 -4.94 -3.97 -13.23
C LYS A 48 -5.32 -5.36 -12.71
N ILE A 49 -4.92 -5.69 -11.49
CA ILE A 49 -5.28 -6.98 -10.87
C ILE A 49 -6.78 -7.00 -10.51
N GLU A 50 -7.34 -5.91 -9.98
CA GLU A 50 -8.77 -5.81 -9.67
C GLU A 50 -9.62 -5.96 -10.94
N GLN A 51 -9.20 -5.35 -12.06
CA GLN A 51 -9.86 -5.51 -13.36
C GLN A 51 -9.84 -6.96 -13.87
N GLN A 52 -8.74 -7.68 -13.70
CA GLN A 52 -8.64 -9.08 -14.14
C GLN A 52 -9.38 -10.05 -13.22
N THR A 53 -9.45 -9.75 -11.93
CA THR A 53 -10.04 -10.67 -10.93
C THR A 53 -11.48 -10.36 -10.56
N GLY A 54 -11.99 -9.18 -10.94
CA GLY A 54 -13.35 -8.73 -10.64
C GLY A 54 -13.63 -8.44 -9.16
N ARG A 55 -12.58 -8.43 -8.31
CA ARG A 55 -12.71 -8.25 -6.86
C ARG A 55 -11.74 -7.20 -6.34
N SER A 56 -12.17 -6.45 -5.31
CA SER A 56 -11.30 -5.52 -4.58
C SER A 56 -10.16 -6.26 -3.91
N ILE A 57 -8.94 -5.76 -4.08
CA ILE A 57 -7.77 -6.27 -3.34
C ILE A 57 -7.74 -5.64 -1.95
N VAL A 58 -8.16 -4.38 -1.85
CA VAL A 58 -8.23 -3.66 -0.58
C VAL A 58 -9.33 -4.26 0.28
N SER A 59 -8.93 -4.73 1.45
CA SER A 59 -9.78 -5.28 2.47
C SER A 59 -10.49 -4.14 3.22
N PRO A 60 -11.76 -4.32 3.62
CA PRO A 60 -12.48 -3.31 4.42
C PRO A 60 -11.99 -3.24 5.88
N GLN A 61 -11.03 -4.09 6.24
CA GLN A 61 -10.53 -4.23 7.60
C GLN A 61 -9.62 -3.06 7.95
N ASN A 62 -9.99 -2.28 8.96
CA ASN A 62 -9.12 -1.24 9.49
C ASN A 62 -8.58 -1.60 10.89
N ALA A 63 -7.48 -0.96 11.27
CA ALA A 63 -6.77 -1.26 12.51
C ALA A 63 -7.59 -0.99 13.79
N LYS A 64 -8.51 -0.01 13.78
CA LYS A 64 -9.36 0.30 14.94
C LYS A 64 -10.40 -0.80 15.16
N ILE A 65 -11.10 -1.21 14.11
CA ILE A 65 -12.09 -2.30 14.14
C ILE A 65 -11.43 -3.62 14.58
N LEU A 66 -10.25 -3.94 14.04
CA LEU A 66 -9.53 -5.15 14.42
C LEU A 66 -9.12 -5.18 15.90
N LYS A 67 -8.79 -4.02 16.49
CA LYS A 67 -8.47 -3.91 17.92
C LYS A 67 -9.70 -4.13 18.79
N GLU A 68 -10.83 -3.53 18.44
CA GLU A 68 -12.11 -3.70 19.15
C GLU A 68 -12.60 -5.16 19.08
N TYR A 69 -12.53 -5.79 17.91
CA TYR A 69 -12.92 -7.18 17.74
C TYR A 69 -12.08 -8.13 18.61
N LYS A 70 -10.76 -7.91 18.68
CA LYS A 70 -9.86 -8.69 19.55
C LYS A 70 -10.12 -8.43 21.03
N LYS A 71 -10.49 -7.21 21.43
CA LYS A 71 -10.86 -6.86 22.81
C LYS A 71 -12.13 -7.60 23.23
N ASN A 72 -13.16 -7.58 22.40
CA ASN A 72 -14.45 -8.22 22.67
C ASN A 72 -14.35 -9.75 22.70
N LYS A 73 -13.44 -10.35 21.93
CA LYS A 73 -13.18 -11.81 21.95
C LYS A 73 -12.38 -12.29 23.17
N LYS A 74 -11.69 -11.40 23.88
CA LYS A 74 -10.99 -11.70 25.15
C LYS A 74 -11.90 -11.54 26.39
N LEU A 75 -13.07 -10.92 26.22
CA LEU A 75 -14.06 -10.66 27.27
C LEU A 75 -15.18 -11.70 27.30
N LYS A 76 -15.10 -12.72 26.44
CA LYS A 76 -15.90 -13.94 26.44
C LYS A 76 -14.99 -15.12 26.73
#